data_AF-A0A972HIJ4-F1
#
_entry.id   AF-A0A972HIJ4-F1
#
_cell.length_a   1.000
_cell.length_b   1.000
_cell.length_c   1.000
_cell.angle_alpha   90.00
_cell.angle_beta   90.00
_cell.angle_gamma   90.00
#
_symmetry.space_group_name_H-M   'P 1'
#
loop_
_entity.id
_entity.type
_entity.pdbx_description
1 polymer ?
#
loop_
_entity_poly.entity_id
_entity_poly.type
_entity_poly.pdbx_seq_one_letter_code
_entity_poly.pdbx_strand_id
1 'polypeptide(L)'
;MNTMTTTTGDEVEAELAKAPEQPSLPPLEWAKANLFSSAGNTVLTLMFALMGVLVFRGLVNFVFENPDRDWDAIRANLRLFFVFAYPVSQFSRVWVSLGYVLVLAGLTAGLWPSDSAISIKRLATKFTVSGVVIFVAALVVQGPLQRDAEGALIFTDTFEAVRGSWASGLETRIWWFVIAAVLISIGAGLWFGYGEQRRYKFVSMTRIAYVSFGLAVLSLWVVRWGHFVGSPAP
;
A
#
# COMPACT_ATOMS: atom_id res chain seq x y z
N MET A 1 -23.28 40.15 -48.20
CA MET A 1 -23.09 40.98 -47.00
C MET A 1 -22.60 40.02 -45.93
N ASN A 2 -21.27 39.88 -45.80
CA ASN A 2 -20.67 38.84 -44.96
C ASN A 2 -20.48 39.41 -43.55
N THR A 3 -21.18 38.83 -42.58
CA THR A 3 -20.98 39.14 -41.16
C THR A 3 -19.68 38.50 -40.68
N MET A 4 -18.62 39.30 -40.56
CA MET A 4 -17.45 38.94 -39.76
C MET A 4 -17.86 38.97 -38.28
N THR A 5 -17.97 37.80 -37.66
CA THR A 5 -18.03 37.68 -36.21
C THR A 5 -16.66 38.01 -35.64
N THR A 6 -16.54 39.18 -35.03
CA THR A 6 -15.35 39.61 -34.29
C THR A 6 -15.24 38.76 -33.03
N THR A 7 -14.46 37.68 -33.07
CA THR A 7 -14.04 36.94 -31.87
C THR A 7 -13.18 37.89 -31.02
N THR A 8 -13.59 38.13 -29.79
CA THR A 8 -12.94 39.11 -28.90
C THR A 8 -11.58 38.56 -28.46
N GLY A 9 -10.55 39.39 -28.35
CA GLY A 9 -9.18 38.96 -27.98
C GLY A 9 -9.13 38.11 -26.71
N ASP A 10 -10.03 38.39 -25.76
CA ASP A 10 -10.17 37.65 -24.50
C ASP A 10 -10.63 36.19 -24.69
N GLU A 11 -11.42 35.89 -25.73
CA GLU A 11 -11.88 34.53 -26.05
C GLU A 11 -10.76 33.71 -26.68
N VAL A 12 -9.93 34.34 -27.52
CA VAL A 12 -8.74 33.71 -28.12
C VAL A 12 -7.69 33.43 -27.05
N GLU A 13 -7.50 34.35 -26.10
CA GLU A 13 -6.58 34.19 -24.98
C GLU A 13 -7.08 33.15 -23.96
N ALA A 14 -8.40 33.05 -23.75
CA ALA A 14 -9.03 32.00 -22.95
C ALA A 14 -8.97 30.61 -23.61
N GLU A 15 -9.10 30.51 -24.93
CA GLU A 15 -8.89 29.25 -25.66
C GLU A 15 -7.41 28.85 -25.72
N LEU A 16 -6.49 29.79 -25.93
CA LEU A 16 -5.04 29.55 -25.89
C LEU A 16 -4.54 29.15 -24.49
N ALA A 17 -5.18 29.65 -23.43
CA ALA A 17 -4.90 29.26 -22.05
C ALA A 17 -5.35 27.82 -21.75
N LYS A 18 -6.21 27.23 -22.58
CA LYS A 18 -6.57 25.82 -22.50
C LYS A 18 -5.50 25.01 -23.25
N ALA A 19 -4.54 24.45 -22.50
CA ALA A 19 -3.55 23.53 -23.05
C ALA A 19 -4.25 22.49 -23.93
N PRO A 20 -3.79 22.23 -25.17
CA PRO A 20 -4.49 21.33 -26.09
C PRO A 20 -4.74 20.00 -25.39
N GLU A 21 -6.01 19.61 -25.30
CA GLU A 21 -6.43 18.34 -24.71
C GLU A 21 -5.89 17.21 -25.60
N GLN A 22 -4.66 16.77 -25.34
CA GLN A 22 -4.08 15.65 -26.06
C GLN A 22 -4.98 14.43 -25.85
N PRO A 23 -5.51 13.80 -26.91
CA PRO A 23 -6.34 12.62 -26.79
C PRO A 23 -5.62 11.56 -25.95
N SER A 24 -6.27 11.06 -24.90
CA SER A 24 -5.67 10.01 -24.07
C SER A 24 -5.54 8.73 -24.90
N LEU A 25 -4.32 8.45 -25.37
CA LEU A 25 -4.01 7.24 -26.13
C LEU A 25 -4.28 5.97 -25.28
N PRO A 26 -4.63 4.84 -25.91
CA PRO A 26 -4.70 3.58 -25.20
C PRO A 26 -3.32 3.22 -24.60
N PRO A 27 -3.26 2.46 -23.50
CA PRO A 27 -2.03 2.32 -22.70
C PRO A 27 -0.81 1.82 -23.48
N LEU A 28 -1.02 0.92 -24.44
CA LEU A 28 0.06 0.35 -25.26
C LEU A 28 0.62 1.36 -26.26
N GLU A 29 -0.26 2.12 -26.93
CA GLU A 29 0.14 3.17 -27.86
C GLU A 29 0.82 4.32 -27.12
N TRP A 30 0.30 4.69 -25.94
CA TRP A 30 0.94 5.64 -25.05
C TRP A 30 2.36 5.19 -24.67
N ALA A 31 2.54 3.93 -24.27
CA ALA A 31 3.85 3.42 -23.89
C ALA A 31 4.83 3.44 -25.08
N LYS A 32 4.37 3.03 -26.27
CA LYS A 32 5.20 3.08 -27.49
C LYS A 32 5.61 4.51 -27.84
N ALA A 33 4.67 5.47 -27.75
CA ALA A 33 4.92 6.87 -28.07
C ALA A 33 5.82 7.58 -27.05
N ASN A 34 5.80 7.18 -25.78
CA ASN A 34 6.54 7.87 -24.72
C ASN A 34 7.84 7.16 -24.30
N LEU A 35 7.79 5.85 -24.08
CA LEU A 35 8.92 5.06 -23.54
C LEU A 35 9.81 4.49 -24.65
N PHE A 36 9.21 4.08 -25.78
CA PHE A 36 9.91 3.35 -26.86
C PHE A 36 9.96 4.15 -28.18
N SER A 37 9.92 5.47 -28.10
CA SER A 37 9.88 6.35 -29.28
C SER A 37 11.18 6.35 -30.11
N SER A 38 12.30 5.94 -29.51
CA SER A 38 13.61 5.84 -30.17
C SER A 38 14.41 4.66 -29.61
N ALA A 39 15.47 4.26 -30.32
CA ALA A 39 16.39 3.22 -29.84
C ALA A 39 17.06 3.62 -28.53
N GLY A 40 17.48 4.89 -28.38
CA GLY A 40 18.05 5.42 -27.14
C GLY A 40 17.06 5.36 -25.97
N ASN A 41 15.81 5.79 -26.19
CA ASN A 41 14.76 5.73 -25.16
C ASN A 41 14.41 4.28 -24.79
N THR A 42 14.46 3.37 -25.75
CA THR A 42 14.24 1.94 -25.52
C THR A 42 15.33 1.35 -24.61
N VAL A 43 16.60 1.63 -24.90
CA VAL A 43 17.73 1.20 -24.06
C VAL A 43 17.62 1.81 -22.66
N LEU A 44 17.34 3.10 -22.57
CA LEU A 44 17.20 3.81 -21.30
C LEU A 44 16.04 3.24 -20.47
N THR A 45 14.90 2.99 -21.10
CA THR A 45 13.72 2.38 -20.46
C THR A 45 14.05 0.99 -19.92
N LEU A 46 14.71 0.13 -20.73
CA LEU A 46 15.09 -1.21 -20.29
C LEU A 46 16.10 -1.17 -19.14
N MET A 47 17.08 -0.27 -19.21
CA MET A 47 18.08 -0.07 -18.15
C MET A 47 17.42 0.37 -16.84
N PHE A 48 16.55 1.39 -16.87
CA PHE A 48 15.84 1.84 -15.66
C PHE A 48 14.81 0.84 -15.17
N ALA A 49 14.17 0.09 -16.05
CA ALA A 49 13.28 -1.00 -15.65
C ALA A 49 14.06 -2.09 -14.91
N LEU A 50 15.21 -2.52 -15.44
CA LEU A 50 16.10 -3.47 -14.78
C LEU A 50 16.60 -2.94 -13.44
N MET A 51 17.09 -1.69 -13.40
CA MET A 51 17.52 -1.03 -12.18
C MET A 51 16.38 -0.99 -11.14
N GLY A 52 15.18 -0.60 -11.56
CA GLY A 52 14.00 -0.55 -10.71
C GLY A 52 13.65 -1.91 -10.12
N VAL A 53 13.71 -2.98 -10.90
CA VAL A 53 13.48 -4.35 -10.42
C VAL A 53 14.55 -4.77 -9.41
N LEU A 54 15.83 -4.47 -9.67
CA LEU A 54 16.92 -4.80 -8.75
C LEU A 54 16.83 -4.04 -7.42
N VAL A 55 16.52 -2.73 -7.47
CA VAL A 55 16.31 -1.91 -6.27
C VAL A 55 15.10 -2.37 -5.50
N PHE A 56 13.98 -2.63 -6.18
CA PHE A 56 12.76 -3.14 -5.54
C PHE A 56 13.01 -4.49 -4.87
N ARG A 57 13.67 -5.43 -5.58
CA ARG A 57 14.10 -6.70 -5.03
C ARG A 57 15.00 -6.50 -3.80
N GLY A 58 16.00 -5.63 -3.88
CA GLY A 58 16.88 -5.30 -2.77
C GLY A 58 16.12 -4.80 -1.55
N LEU A 59 15.19 -3.86 -1.74
CA LEU A 59 14.40 -3.27 -0.68
C LEU A 59 13.50 -4.30 0.01
N VAL A 60 12.76 -5.10 -0.76
CA VAL A 60 11.85 -6.10 -0.17
C VAL A 60 12.63 -7.17 0.59
N ASN A 61 13.76 -7.67 0.05
CA ASN A 61 14.61 -8.62 0.77
C ASN A 61 15.28 -7.99 2.00
N PHE A 62 15.67 -6.71 1.93
CA PHE A 62 16.24 -6.00 3.08
C PHE A 62 15.23 -5.83 4.21
N VAL A 63 13.96 -5.55 3.88
CA VAL A 63 12.91 -5.34 4.88
C VAL A 63 12.49 -6.67 5.52
N PHE A 64 12.34 -7.74 4.74
CA PHE A 64 11.69 -8.98 5.23
C PHE A 64 12.63 -10.18 5.40
N GLU A 65 13.77 -10.22 4.71
CA GLU A 65 14.66 -11.40 4.61
C GLU A 65 16.11 -11.09 4.99
N ASN A 66 16.31 -10.01 5.75
CA ASN A 66 17.62 -9.65 6.28
C ASN A 66 17.82 -10.31 7.66
N PRO A 67 18.88 -11.13 7.84
CA PRO A 67 19.14 -11.80 9.11
C PRO A 67 19.33 -10.82 10.28
N ASP A 68 19.86 -9.63 10.02
CA ASP A 68 20.11 -8.61 11.06
C ASP A 68 18.84 -7.83 11.44
N ARG A 69 17.72 -8.06 10.73
CA ARG A 69 16.47 -7.32 10.94
C ARG A 69 15.51 -8.11 11.81
N ASP A 70 15.56 -7.83 13.10
CA ASP A 70 14.60 -8.36 14.06
C ASP A 70 13.42 -7.38 14.31
N TRP A 71 12.31 -7.59 13.59
CA TRP A 71 11.07 -6.85 13.84
C TRP A 71 10.38 -7.27 15.14
N ASP A 72 10.74 -8.40 15.74
CA ASP A 72 10.17 -8.88 17.00
C ASP A 72 10.62 -8.03 18.18
N ALA A 73 11.85 -7.55 18.17
CA ALA A 73 12.32 -6.58 19.14
C ALA A 73 11.41 -5.33 19.18
N ILE A 74 10.97 -4.83 18.02
CA ILE A 74 10.03 -3.70 17.97
C ILE A 74 8.66 -4.13 18.50
N ARG A 75 8.11 -5.27 18.05
CA ARG A 75 6.79 -5.77 18.47
C ARG A 75 6.71 -6.01 19.97
N ALA A 76 7.70 -6.68 20.55
CA ALA A 76 7.80 -6.96 21.98
C ALA A 76 7.90 -5.68 22.82
N ASN A 77 8.49 -4.63 22.25
CA ASN A 77 8.72 -3.35 22.92
C ASN A 77 7.81 -2.22 22.41
N LEU A 78 6.76 -2.49 21.64
CA LEU A 78 5.84 -1.46 21.11
C LEU A 78 5.28 -0.58 22.24
N ARG A 79 5.05 -1.18 23.40
CA ARG A 79 4.64 -0.45 24.60
C ARG A 79 5.63 0.64 24.99
N LEU A 80 6.93 0.35 24.95
CA LEU A 80 7.99 1.30 25.28
C LEU A 80 8.06 2.42 24.23
N PHE A 81 7.75 2.15 22.97
CA PHE A 81 7.69 3.19 21.95
C PHE A 81 6.47 4.13 22.10
N PHE A 82 5.31 3.60 22.49
CA PHE A 82 4.09 4.40 22.61
C PHE A 82 3.93 5.13 23.94
N VAL A 83 4.34 4.51 25.05
CA VAL A 83 4.11 5.05 26.40
C VAL A 83 5.43 5.28 27.14
N PHE A 84 6.59 5.07 26.49
CA PHE A 84 7.91 5.23 27.10
C PHE A 84 8.00 4.51 28.45
N ALA A 85 8.51 5.18 29.48
CA ALA A 85 8.70 4.65 30.82
C ALA A 85 7.48 4.84 31.75
N TYR A 86 6.27 5.06 31.21
CA TYR A 86 5.10 5.31 32.05
C TYR A 86 4.67 4.05 32.83
N PRO A 87 4.33 4.17 34.13
CA PRO A 87 3.96 3.03 34.97
C PRO A 87 2.60 2.44 34.57
N VAL A 88 2.49 1.10 34.54
CA VAL A 88 1.28 0.36 34.14
C VAL A 88 0.05 0.76 34.95
N SER A 89 0.24 1.01 36.25
CA SER A 89 -0.83 1.38 37.17
C SER A 89 -1.54 2.69 36.80
N GLN A 90 -0.90 3.53 35.99
CA GLN A 90 -1.44 4.82 35.58
C GLN A 90 -1.98 4.82 34.14
N PHE A 91 -1.99 3.67 33.46
CA PHE A 91 -2.41 3.57 32.06
C PHE A 91 -3.85 4.02 31.82
N SER A 92 -4.71 3.97 32.84
CA SER A 92 -6.06 4.53 32.77
C SER A 92 -6.07 5.98 32.32
N ARG A 93 -5.10 6.81 32.75
CA ARG A 93 -5.01 8.22 32.37
C ARG A 93 -4.71 8.40 30.88
N VAL A 94 -3.82 7.56 30.34
CA VAL A 94 -3.43 7.57 28.92
C VAL A 94 -4.59 7.11 28.04
N TRP A 95 -5.31 6.06 28.44
CA TRP A 95 -6.47 5.59 27.70
C TRP A 95 -7.65 6.55 27.77
N VAL A 96 -7.86 7.22 28.91
CA VAL A 96 -8.90 8.27 29.05
C VAL A 96 -8.57 9.47 28.16
N SER A 97 -7.35 9.97 28.17
CA SER A 97 -6.96 11.10 27.30
C SER A 97 -7.05 10.74 25.83
N LEU A 98 -6.59 9.54 25.43
CA LEU A 98 -6.73 9.04 24.07
C LEU A 98 -8.20 8.91 23.67
N GLY A 99 -9.05 8.39 24.56
CA GLY A 99 -10.50 8.31 24.35
C GLY A 99 -11.12 9.68 24.09
N TYR A 100 -10.78 10.70 24.89
CA TYR A 100 -11.23 12.08 24.65
C TYR A 100 -10.77 12.61 23.29
N VAL A 101 -9.50 12.42 22.92
CA VAL A 101 -8.97 12.83 21.62
C VAL A 101 -9.71 12.14 20.48
N LEU A 102 -9.98 10.83 20.60
CA LEU A 102 -10.70 10.07 19.58
C LEU A 102 -12.17 10.49 19.46
N VAL A 103 -12.85 10.78 20.58
CA VAL A 103 -14.24 11.28 20.58
C VAL A 103 -14.29 12.66 19.91
N LEU A 104 -13.41 13.58 20.30
CA LEU A 104 -13.35 14.92 19.72
C LEU A 104 -12.98 14.86 18.23
N ALA A 105 -12.00 14.04 17.86
CA ALA A 105 -11.63 13.82 16.46
C ALA A 105 -12.80 13.22 15.66
N GLY A 106 -13.53 12.26 16.22
CA GLY A 106 -14.71 11.65 15.60
C GLY A 106 -15.85 12.64 15.41
N LEU A 107 -16.13 13.49 16.40
CA LEU A 107 -17.11 14.58 16.29
C LEU A 107 -16.68 15.63 15.27
N THR A 108 -15.41 16.01 15.27
CA THR A 108 -14.84 16.96 14.30
C THR A 108 -14.98 16.42 12.88
N ALA A 109 -14.62 15.16 12.67
CA ALA A 109 -14.74 14.50 11.37
C ALA A 109 -16.20 14.30 10.92
N GLY A 110 -17.11 14.01 11.86
CA GLY A 110 -18.54 13.82 11.58
C GLY A 110 -19.28 15.13 11.25
N LEU A 111 -18.85 16.23 11.86
CA LEU A 111 -19.40 17.57 11.59
C LEU A 111 -18.77 18.23 10.36
N TRP A 112 -17.60 17.76 9.91
CA TRP A 112 -16.93 18.31 8.73
C TRP A 112 -17.76 18.01 7.48
N PRO A 113 -18.19 19.04 6.71
CA PRO A 113 -18.79 18.83 5.40
C PRO A 113 -17.71 18.31 4.44
N SER A 114 -17.47 17.00 4.45
CA SER A 114 -16.45 16.42 3.59
C SER A 114 -17.07 16.13 2.22
N ASP A 115 -16.80 17.00 1.25
CA ASP A 115 -17.00 16.70 -0.18
C ASP A 115 -15.90 15.78 -0.73
N SER A 116 -15.06 15.25 0.16
CA SER A 116 -13.98 14.32 -0.15
C SER A 116 -14.55 12.94 -0.43
N ALA A 117 -15.05 12.75 -1.65
CA ALA A 117 -15.55 11.48 -2.13
C ALA A 117 -14.52 10.84 -3.08
N ILE A 118 -14.21 9.56 -2.87
CA ILE A 118 -13.30 8.81 -3.75
C ILE A 118 -14.15 8.10 -4.80
N SER A 119 -13.80 8.28 -6.09
CA SER A 119 -14.50 7.57 -7.16
C SER A 119 -14.24 6.06 -7.07
N ILE A 120 -15.26 5.26 -7.36
CA ILE A 120 -15.14 3.79 -7.36
C ILE A 120 -14.03 3.34 -8.32
N LYS A 121 -13.84 4.03 -9.45
CA LYS A 121 -12.71 3.81 -10.37
C LYS A 121 -11.37 3.88 -9.63
N ARG A 122 -11.10 4.97 -8.89
CA ARG A 122 -9.84 5.14 -8.16
C ARG A 122 -9.66 4.05 -7.11
N LEU A 123 -10.74 3.68 -6.42
CA LEU A 123 -10.70 2.62 -5.41
C LEU A 123 -10.37 1.26 -6.04
N ALA A 124 -11.06 0.90 -7.12
CA ALA A 124 -10.80 -0.33 -7.87
C ALA A 124 -9.34 -0.39 -8.37
N THR A 125 -8.85 0.71 -8.98
CA THR A 125 -7.45 0.80 -9.43
C THR A 125 -6.47 0.61 -8.27
N LYS A 126 -6.70 1.24 -7.11
CA LYS A 126 -5.82 1.07 -5.94
C LYS A 126 -5.79 -0.37 -5.42
N PHE A 127 -6.94 -1.04 -5.35
CA PHE A 127 -7.01 -2.45 -4.96
C PHE A 127 -6.27 -3.36 -5.95
N THR A 128 -6.50 -3.17 -7.26
CA THR A 128 -5.78 -3.94 -8.27
C THR A 128 -4.27 -3.68 -8.22
N VAL A 129 -3.84 -2.42 -8.18
CA VAL A 129 -2.41 -2.06 -8.16
C VAL A 129 -1.72 -2.58 -6.90
N SER A 130 -2.33 -2.41 -5.72
CA SER A 130 -1.76 -2.93 -4.47
C SER A 130 -1.65 -4.45 -4.49
N GLY A 131 -2.68 -5.16 -4.97
CA GLY A 131 -2.62 -6.61 -5.13
C GLY A 131 -1.53 -7.06 -6.10
N VAL A 132 -1.37 -6.38 -7.24
CA VAL A 132 -0.28 -6.66 -8.21
C VAL A 132 1.09 -6.40 -7.59
N VAL A 133 1.26 -5.29 -6.86
CA VAL A 133 2.53 -4.97 -6.18
C VAL A 133 2.87 -6.03 -5.13
N ILE A 134 1.90 -6.47 -4.32
CA ILE A 134 2.11 -7.54 -3.33
C ILE A 134 2.45 -8.86 -4.02
N PHE A 135 1.75 -9.20 -5.11
CA PHE A 135 2.04 -10.40 -5.89
C PHE A 135 3.48 -10.40 -6.43
N VAL A 136 3.89 -9.29 -7.05
CA VAL A 136 5.25 -9.13 -7.61
C VAL A 136 6.28 -9.13 -6.49
N ALA A 137 6.02 -8.46 -5.37
CA ALA A 137 6.90 -8.49 -4.20
C ALA A 137 7.11 -9.93 -3.72
N ALA A 138 6.03 -10.69 -3.50
CA ALA A 138 6.10 -12.09 -3.09
C ALA A 138 6.81 -12.97 -4.11
N LEU A 139 6.75 -12.65 -5.41
CA LEU A 139 7.44 -13.43 -6.45
C LEU A 139 8.96 -13.16 -6.46
N VAL A 140 9.35 -11.89 -6.33
CA VAL A 140 10.74 -11.41 -6.53
C VAL A 140 11.63 -11.60 -5.29
N VAL A 141 11.03 -11.83 -4.12
CA VAL A 141 11.73 -12.18 -2.87
C VAL A 141 12.55 -13.46 -3.01
N GLN A 142 13.72 -13.49 -2.37
CA GLN A 142 14.66 -14.61 -2.39
C GLN A 142 14.13 -15.82 -1.62
N GLY A 143 14.91 -16.91 -1.60
CA GLY A 143 14.63 -18.03 -0.71
C GLY A 143 14.70 -17.61 0.75
N PRO A 144 13.89 -18.22 1.63
CA PRO A 144 13.81 -17.86 3.03
C PRO A 144 15.11 -18.22 3.72
N LEU A 145 15.48 -17.45 4.75
CA LEU A 145 16.60 -17.80 5.62
C LEU A 145 16.29 -19.11 6.37
N GLN A 146 17.22 -20.07 6.33
CA GLN A 146 17.06 -21.34 7.03
C GLN A 146 17.33 -21.16 8.53
N ARG A 147 16.49 -21.82 9.33
CA ARG A 147 16.59 -21.84 10.79
C ARG A 147 16.72 -23.27 11.28
N ASP A 148 17.44 -23.47 12.37
CA ASP A 148 17.56 -24.76 13.06
C ASP A 148 16.29 -25.11 13.85
N ALA A 149 16.32 -26.21 14.60
CA ALA A 149 15.19 -26.69 15.39
C ALA A 149 14.86 -25.73 16.57
N GLU A 150 15.87 -25.01 17.06
CA GLU A 150 15.79 -24.03 18.13
C GLU A 150 15.36 -22.64 17.63
N GLY A 151 15.28 -22.45 16.31
CA GLY A 151 14.86 -21.21 15.64
C GLY A 151 16.00 -20.23 15.35
N ALA A 152 17.26 -20.58 15.63
CA ALA A 152 18.42 -19.78 15.27
C ALA A 152 18.75 -19.90 13.77
N LEU A 153 19.31 -18.85 13.20
CA LEU A 153 19.72 -18.84 11.80
C LEU A 153 20.89 -19.79 11.58
N ILE A 154 20.82 -20.59 10.51
CA ILE A 154 21.91 -21.48 10.12
C ILE A 154 22.93 -20.68 9.32
N PHE A 155 24.20 -20.70 9.74
CA PHE A 155 25.30 -20.06 9.04
C PHE A 155 26.24 -21.10 8.42
N THR A 156 26.79 -20.78 7.26
CA THR A 156 27.89 -21.55 6.66
C THR A 156 29.22 -21.25 7.38
N ASP A 157 30.27 -22.00 7.06
CA ASP A 157 31.61 -21.85 7.65
C ASP A 157 32.23 -20.45 7.40
N THR A 158 31.72 -19.70 6.41
CA THR A 158 32.09 -18.31 6.10
C THR A 158 31.20 -17.27 6.79
N PHE A 159 30.38 -17.65 7.77
CA PHE A 159 29.44 -16.78 8.49
C PHE A 159 28.34 -16.15 7.62
N GLU A 160 28.01 -16.73 6.47
CA GLU A 160 26.87 -16.31 5.66
C GLU A 160 25.61 -17.10 6.03
N ALA A 161 24.47 -16.43 6.13
CA ALA A 161 23.21 -17.09 6.46
C ALA A 161 22.72 -17.96 5.30
N VAL A 162 22.45 -19.24 5.57
CA VAL A 162 22.02 -20.23 4.58
C VAL A 162 20.59 -19.91 4.13
N ARG A 163 20.37 -19.91 2.81
CA ARG A 163 19.04 -19.67 2.20
C ARG A 163 18.48 -20.94 1.59
N GLY A 164 17.17 -21.11 1.74
CA GLY A 164 16.41 -22.13 1.03
C GLY A 164 16.32 -21.85 -0.47
N SER A 165 15.74 -22.80 -1.20
CA SER A 165 15.46 -22.62 -2.63
C SER A 165 14.39 -21.55 -2.85
N TRP A 166 14.37 -20.93 -4.03
CA TRP A 166 13.31 -19.98 -4.38
C TRP A 166 11.90 -20.60 -4.30
N ALA A 167 11.76 -21.87 -4.68
CA ALA A 167 10.49 -22.61 -4.60
C ALA A 167 9.99 -22.77 -3.15
N SER A 168 10.89 -23.12 -2.21
CA SER A 168 10.53 -23.19 -0.79
C SER A 168 10.09 -21.84 -0.23
N GLY A 169 10.64 -20.75 -0.79
CA GLY A 169 10.22 -19.40 -0.48
C GLY A 169 8.78 -19.12 -0.90
N LEU A 170 8.38 -19.53 -2.11
CA LEU A 170 7.01 -19.36 -2.59
C LEU A 170 5.99 -20.07 -1.70
N GLU A 171 6.32 -21.28 -1.25
CA GLU A 171 5.48 -22.06 -0.35
C GLU A 171 5.29 -21.35 0.99
N THR A 172 6.39 -20.89 1.59
CA THR A 172 6.37 -20.19 2.89
C THR A 172 5.52 -18.91 2.86
N ARG A 173 5.44 -18.25 1.70
CA ARG A 173 4.71 -16.98 1.51
C ARG A 173 3.39 -17.13 0.76
N ILE A 174 2.81 -18.32 0.72
CA ILE A 174 1.55 -18.57 -0.01
C ILE A 174 0.42 -17.63 0.39
N TRP A 175 0.34 -17.26 1.67
CA TRP A 175 -0.66 -16.32 2.19
C TRP A 175 -0.56 -14.92 1.56
N TRP A 176 0.63 -14.46 1.16
CA TRP A 176 0.79 -13.19 0.47
C TRP A 176 0.22 -13.24 -0.96
N PHE A 177 0.35 -14.37 -1.64
CA PHE A 177 -0.31 -14.59 -2.93
C PHE A 177 -1.84 -14.64 -2.78
N VAL A 178 -2.35 -15.25 -1.70
CA VAL A 178 -3.79 -15.24 -1.39
C VAL A 178 -4.29 -13.82 -1.15
N ILE A 179 -3.60 -13.03 -0.32
CA ILE A 179 -3.95 -11.62 -0.07
C ILE A 179 -3.95 -10.83 -1.38
N ALA A 180 -2.90 -10.98 -2.19
CA ALA A 180 -2.82 -10.34 -3.50
C ALA A 180 -4.00 -10.72 -4.41
N ALA A 181 -4.34 -12.00 -4.48
CA ALA A 181 -5.47 -12.50 -5.26
C ALA A 181 -6.81 -11.93 -4.77
N VAL A 182 -7.00 -11.82 -3.45
CA VAL A 182 -8.20 -11.20 -2.86
C VAL A 182 -8.29 -9.72 -3.26
N LEU A 183 -7.20 -8.96 -3.14
CA LEU A 183 -7.19 -7.54 -3.51
C LEU A 183 -7.46 -7.33 -5.00
N ILE A 184 -6.85 -8.14 -5.86
CA ILE A 184 -7.10 -8.12 -7.31
C ILE A 184 -8.56 -8.47 -7.59
N SER A 185 -9.12 -9.47 -6.91
CA SER A 185 -10.52 -9.89 -7.07
C SER A 185 -11.50 -8.80 -6.63
N ILE A 186 -11.23 -8.10 -5.53
CA ILE A 186 -12.01 -6.94 -5.09
C ILE A 186 -11.94 -5.83 -6.14
N GLY A 187 -10.72 -5.51 -6.62
CA GLY A 187 -10.52 -4.51 -7.67
C GLY A 187 -11.28 -4.86 -8.97
N ALA A 188 -11.20 -6.10 -9.42
CA ALA A 188 -11.92 -6.61 -10.58
C ALA A 188 -13.44 -6.59 -10.36
N GLY A 189 -13.92 -7.03 -9.20
CA GLY A 189 -15.33 -7.00 -8.83
C GLY A 189 -15.91 -5.59 -8.86
N LEU A 190 -15.19 -4.60 -8.32
CA LEU A 190 -15.57 -3.19 -8.42
C LEU A 190 -15.53 -2.68 -9.87
N TRP A 191 -14.55 -3.12 -10.65
CA TRP A 191 -14.36 -2.67 -12.03
C TRP A 191 -15.48 -3.16 -12.97
N PHE A 192 -15.79 -4.45 -12.91
CA PHE A 192 -16.81 -5.10 -13.73
C PHE A 192 -18.22 -4.88 -13.18
N GLY A 193 -18.42 -4.96 -11.85
CA GLY A 193 -19.72 -4.82 -11.23
C GLY A 193 -20.34 -3.42 -11.39
N TYR A 194 -19.53 -2.36 -11.34
CA TYR A 194 -20.03 -1.00 -11.56
C TYR A 194 -19.96 -0.54 -13.02
N GLY A 195 -19.30 -1.29 -13.90
CA GLY A 195 -19.17 -0.94 -15.32
C GLY A 195 -18.77 0.53 -15.52
N GLU A 196 -19.50 1.26 -16.36
CA GLU A 196 -19.22 2.69 -16.58
C GLU A 196 -19.61 3.59 -15.39
N GLN A 197 -20.47 3.10 -14.50
CA GLN A 197 -20.88 3.80 -13.29
C GLN A 197 -19.75 4.07 -12.31
N ARG A 198 -18.66 3.30 -12.39
CA ARG A 198 -17.48 3.48 -11.54
C ARG A 198 -16.83 4.87 -11.65
N ARG A 199 -17.03 5.57 -12.77
CA ARG A 199 -16.41 6.88 -13.05
C ARG A 199 -17.11 8.03 -12.34
N TYR A 200 -18.42 7.92 -12.16
CA TYR A 200 -19.27 8.99 -11.63
C TYR A 200 -19.90 8.65 -10.28
N LYS A 201 -19.84 7.40 -9.83
CA LYS A 201 -20.19 7.04 -8.45
C LYS A 201 -19.00 7.28 -7.52
N PHE A 202 -19.25 8.05 -6.48
CA PHE A 202 -18.29 8.33 -5.43
C PHE A 202 -18.71 7.68 -4.11
N VAL A 203 -17.72 7.22 -3.36
CA VAL A 203 -17.91 6.71 -2.01
C VAL A 203 -17.41 7.76 -1.03
N SER A 204 -18.25 8.11 -0.06
CA SER A 204 -17.87 9.01 1.02
C SER A 204 -16.69 8.45 1.79
N MET A 205 -15.62 9.23 1.89
CA MET A 205 -14.42 8.86 2.65
C MET A 205 -14.74 8.56 4.11
N THR A 206 -15.72 9.28 4.68
CA THR A 206 -16.20 9.11 6.06
C THR A 206 -16.73 7.70 6.31
N ARG A 207 -17.48 7.11 5.35
CA ARG A 207 -17.98 5.72 5.49
C ARG A 207 -16.83 4.71 5.50
N ILE A 208 -15.85 4.91 4.63
CA ILE A 208 -14.65 4.05 4.58
C ILE A 208 -13.91 4.13 5.90
N ALA A 209 -13.69 5.34 6.42
CA ALA A 209 -13.01 5.58 7.69
C ALA A 209 -13.72 4.85 8.86
N TYR A 210 -15.03 5.03 9.02
CA TYR A 210 -15.79 4.36 10.08
C TYR A 210 -15.77 2.84 9.96
N VAL A 211 -15.91 2.29 8.75
CA VAL A 211 -15.83 0.84 8.54
C VAL A 211 -14.43 0.32 8.89
N SER A 212 -13.38 0.99 8.44
CA SER A 212 -12.00 0.61 8.77
C SER A 212 -11.70 0.68 10.26
N PHE A 213 -12.19 1.73 10.95
CA PHE A 213 -12.06 1.86 12.40
C PHE A 213 -12.84 0.77 13.13
N GLY A 214 -14.08 0.49 12.70
CA GLY A 214 -14.90 -0.58 13.26
C GLY A 214 -14.25 -1.96 13.12
N LEU A 215 -13.67 -2.26 11.95
CA LEU A 215 -12.91 -3.50 11.74
C LEU A 215 -11.66 -3.57 12.63
N ALA A 216 -10.93 -2.46 12.78
CA ALA A 216 -9.77 -2.40 13.68
C ALA A 216 -10.18 -2.67 15.13
N VAL A 217 -11.28 -2.06 15.61
CA VAL A 217 -11.81 -2.30 16.96
C VAL A 217 -12.28 -3.74 17.13
N LEU A 218 -12.99 -4.30 16.14
CA LEU A 218 -13.40 -5.71 16.16
C LEU A 218 -12.19 -6.65 16.20
N SER A 219 -11.09 -6.31 15.53
CA SER A 219 -9.87 -7.12 15.56
C SER A 219 -9.25 -7.23 16.95
N LEU A 220 -9.45 -6.24 17.84
CA LEU A 220 -8.99 -6.29 19.23
C LEU A 220 -9.66 -7.41 20.04
N TRP A 221 -10.85 -7.85 19.62
CA TRP A 221 -11.58 -8.93 20.28
C TRP A 221 -11.21 -10.32 19.75
N VAL A 222 -10.69 -10.39 18.51
CA VAL A 222 -10.33 -11.66 17.86
C VAL A 222 -8.85 -11.98 18.06
N VAL A 223 -7.99 -10.97 18.01
CA VAL A 223 -6.55 -11.13 18.17
C VAL A 223 -6.14 -10.68 19.56
N ARG A 224 -5.61 -11.61 20.35
CA ARG A 224 -5.03 -11.29 21.67
C ARG A 224 -3.68 -10.60 21.48
N TRP A 225 -3.72 -9.29 21.36
CA TRP A 225 -2.52 -8.46 21.36
C TRP A 225 -1.94 -8.39 22.78
N GLY A 226 -0.68 -8.81 22.98
CA GLY A 226 0.04 -8.56 24.24
C GLY A 226 0.68 -9.75 24.96
N HIS A 227 1.26 -10.74 24.24
CA HIS A 227 2.22 -11.62 24.90
C HIS A 227 3.51 -10.85 25.19
N PHE A 228 3.82 -10.65 26.47
CA PHE A 228 5.02 -9.95 26.91
C PHE A 228 6.11 -10.96 27.25
N VAL A 229 7.34 -10.68 26.81
CA VAL A 229 8.52 -11.33 27.38
C VAL A 229 8.63 -10.87 28.83
N GLY A 230 8.28 -11.74 29.78
CA GLY A 230 8.40 -11.49 31.23
C GLY A 230 7.09 -11.48 32.05
N SER A 231 5.92 -11.70 31.45
CA SER A 231 4.72 -12.04 32.26
C SER A 231 4.72 -13.55 32.56
N PRO A 232 4.56 -14.00 33.81
CA PRO A 232 4.34 -15.42 34.06
C PRO A 232 3.12 -15.88 33.26
N ALA A 233 3.26 -17.01 32.57
CA ALA A 233 2.15 -17.64 31.87
C ALA A 233 0.99 -17.92 32.86
N PRO A 234 -0.27 -17.87 32.41
CA PRO A 234 -1.41 -18.27 33.25
C PRO A 234 -1.34 -19.75 33.63
#